data_AF-A0A9P6ERP7-F1
#
_entry.id   AF-A0A9P6ERP7-F1
#
_cell.length_a   1.000
_cell.length_b   1.000
_cell.length_c   1.000
_cell.angle_alpha   90.00
_cell.angle_beta   90.00
_cell.angle_gamma   90.00
#
_symmetry.space_group_name_H-M   'P 1'
#
loop_
_entity.id
_entity.type
_entity.pdbx_description
1 polymer ?
#
loop_
_entity_poly.entity_id
_entity_poly.type
_entity_poly.pdbx_seq_one_letter_code
_entity_poly.pdbx_strand_id
1 'polypeptide(L)'
;MLSERATIYRVVLRELRQSLAPERRVNRAIVSQFRSFAERIGSDNNLHVRQDFENAVNFLRAQRQHKALLDRYNPLFDLTAEERIEATARRVGLNMPKTPNREA
;
A
#
# COMPACT_ATOMS: atom_id res chain seq x y z
N MET A 1 -17.37 26.49 7.86
CA MET A 1 -17.41 25.43 6.83
C MET A 1 -16.00 25.26 6.28
N LEU A 2 -15.43 24.05 6.29
CA LEU A 2 -14.13 23.81 5.63
C LEU A 2 -14.32 23.93 4.11
N SER A 3 -13.35 24.52 3.41
CA SER A 3 -13.35 24.52 1.95
C SER A 3 -13.37 23.09 1.41
N GLU A 4 -14.14 22.84 0.36
CA GLU A 4 -14.26 21.54 -0.32
C GLU A 4 -12.89 20.91 -0.65
N ARG A 5 -11.91 21.75 -1.01
CA ARG A 5 -10.54 21.33 -1.30
C ARG A 5 -9.85 20.73 -0.08
N ALA A 6 -10.04 21.38 1.08
CA ALA A 6 -9.46 20.93 2.33
C ALA A 6 -10.08 19.61 2.79
N THR A 7 -11.38 19.39 2.53
CA THR A 7 -12.02 18.11 2.84
C THR A 7 -11.50 16.97 1.97
N ILE A 8 -11.43 17.16 0.65
CA ILE A 8 -10.94 16.13 -0.30
C ILE A 8 -9.49 15.76 0.01
N TYR A 9 -8.63 16.76 0.16
CA TYR A 9 -7.21 16.56 0.47
C TYR A 9 -7.00 15.80 1.79
N ARG A 10 -7.79 16.11 2.83
CA ARG A 10 -7.69 15.42 4.13
C ARG A 10 -8.08 13.95 4.05
N VAL A 11 -9.10 13.61 3.26
CA VAL A 11 -9.50 12.21 3.05
C VAL A 11 -8.34 11.44 2.42
N VAL A 12 -7.72 11.98 1.37
CA VAL A 12 -6.58 11.35 0.68
C VAL A 12 -5.40 11.15 1.64
N LEU A 13 -5.03 12.18 2.40
CA LEU A 13 -3.95 12.08 3.38
C LEU A 13 -4.22 11.05 4.47
N ARG A 14 -5.47 10.96 4.92
CA ARG A 14 -5.87 9.98 5.94
C ARG A 14 -5.74 8.56 5.40
N GLU A 15 -6.24 8.29 4.20
CA GLU A 15 -6.14 6.96 3.57
C GLU A 15 -4.67 6.59 3.32
N LEU A 16 -3.86 7.54 2.84
CA LEU A 16 -2.43 7.31 2.60
C LEU A 16 -1.70 6.91 3.89
N ARG A 17 -1.98 7.61 5.00
CA ARG A 17 -1.44 7.25 6.33
C ARG A 17 -1.91 5.89 6.80
N GLN A 18 -3.17 5.54 6.58
CA GLN A 18 -3.74 4.25 6.97
C GLN A 18 -3.13 3.07 6.19
N SER A 19 -2.74 3.27 4.93
CA SER A 19 -2.14 2.22 4.10
C SER A 19 -0.66 1.92 4.43
N LEU A 20 -0.02 2.71 5.29
CA LEU A 20 1.42 2.60 5.62
C LEU A 20 1.72 1.88 6.94
N ALA A 21 0.74 1.20 7.55
CA ALA A 21 0.94 0.52 8.83
C ALA A 21 2.03 -0.58 8.77
N PRO A 22 2.88 -0.72 9.81
CA PRO A 22 2.97 0.10 11.04
C PRO A 22 3.76 1.39 10.80
N GLU A 23 3.29 2.51 11.39
CA GLU A 23 3.81 3.89 11.39
C GLU A 23 5.03 4.22 10.49
N ARG A 24 4.94 3.99 9.17
CA ARG A 24 5.95 4.51 8.25
C ARG A 24 5.71 6.00 8.02
N ARG A 25 6.79 6.78 8.09
CA ARG A 25 6.79 8.20 7.72
C ARG A 25 6.35 8.31 6.26
N VAL A 26 5.26 9.02 6.01
CA VAL A 26 4.83 9.33 4.65
C VAL A 26 5.97 10.08 3.93
N ASN A 27 6.28 9.70 2.70
CA ASN A 27 7.24 10.42 1.88
C ASN A 27 6.76 11.88 1.69
N ARG A 28 7.58 12.84 2.13
CA ARG A 28 7.28 14.27 2.06
C ARG A 28 7.03 14.74 0.62
N ALA A 29 7.73 14.16 -0.36
CA ALA A 29 7.57 14.49 -1.78
C ALA A 29 6.15 14.15 -2.28
N ILE A 30 5.61 13.01 -1.86
CA ILE A 30 4.26 12.56 -2.23
C ILE A 30 3.22 13.53 -1.62
N VAL A 31 3.40 13.91 -0.35
CA VAL A 31 2.52 14.89 0.31
C VAL A 31 2.57 16.25 -0.39
N SER A 32 3.76 16.73 -0.78
CA SER A 32 3.88 18.01 -1.48
C SER A 32 3.24 17.97 -2.87
N GLN A 33 3.31 16.84 -3.57
CA GLN A 33 2.63 16.65 -4.87
C GLN A 33 1.11 16.68 -4.70
N PHE A 34 0.55 15.91 -3.75
CA PHE A 34 -0.89 15.96 -3.49
C PHE A 34 -1.36 17.35 -3.04
N ARG A 35 -0.52 18.11 -2.34
CA ARG A 35 -0.80 19.49 -1.98
C ARG A 35 -0.83 20.41 -3.21
N SER A 36 0.13 20.30 -4.12
CA SER A 36 0.14 21.13 -5.34
C SER A 36 -1.04 20.82 -6.26
N PHE A 37 -1.49 19.56 -6.34
CA PHE A 37 -2.75 19.19 -7.01
C PHE A 37 -3.97 19.72 -6.24
N ALA A 38 -3.91 19.68 -4.91
CA ALA A 38 -4.78 20.36 -3.94
C ALA A 38 -5.21 21.77 -4.38
N GLU A 39 -4.19 22.59 -4.59
CA GLU A 39 -4.33 24.01 -4.91
C GLU A 39 -4.94 24.25 -6.30
N ARG A 40 -4.90 23.27 -7.21
CA ARG A 40 -5.47 23.38 -8.58
C ARG A 40 -6.98 23.16 -8.65
N ILE A 41 -7.57 22.44 -7.69
CA ILE A 41 -9.05 22.30 -7.57
C ILE A 41 -9.70 23.68 -7.39
N GLY A 42 -9.02 24.49 -6.59
CA GLY A 42 -8.49 25.77 -7.02
C GLY A 42 -9.24 26.71 -7.97
N SER A 43 -8.51 26.89 -9.03
CA SER A 43 -8.51 28.12 -9.79
C SER A 43 -9.34 27.97 -11.06
N ASP A 44 -9.79 26.75 -11.34
CA ASP A 44 -10.63 26.36 -12.46
C ASP A 44 -11.58 25.27 -11.99
N ASN A 45 -12.80 25.23 -12.52
CA ASN A 45 -13.78 24.14 -12.32
C ASN A 45 -13.29 22.84 -12.97
N ASN A 46 -12.11 22.36 -12.58
CA ASN A 46 -11.47 21.16 -13.07
C ASN A 46 -12.12 19.95 -12.42
N LEU A 47 -13.32 19.61 -12.90
CA LEU A 47 -14.07 18.41 -12.54
C LEU A 47 -13.19 17.15 -12.62
N HIS A 48 -12.26 17.10 -13.59
CA HIS A 48 -11.29 16.02 -13.76
C HIS A 48 -10.37 15.84 -12.55
N VAL A 49 -9.81 16.93 -12.01
CA VAL A 49 -8.90 16.83 -10.85
C VAL A 49 -9.65 16.29 -9.64
N ARG A 50 -10.91 16.70 -9.45
CA ARG A 50 -11.75 16.14 -8.39
C ARG A 50 -11.96 14.63 -8.57
N GLN A 51 -12.30 14.19 -9.78
CA GLN A 51 -12.45 12.77 -10.10
C GLN A 51 -11.14 12.00 -9.85
N ASP A 52 -9.99 12.57 -10.21
CA ASP A 52 -8.68 11.96 -9.95
C ASP A 52 -8.43 11.74 -8.46
N PHE A 53 -8.82 12.69 -7.61
CA PHE A 53 -8.73 12.54 -6.16
C PHE A 53 -9.66 11.46 -5.61
N GLU A 54 -10.90 11.38 -6.11
CA GLU A 54 -11.83 10.31 -5.74
C GLU A 54 -11.30 8.93 -6.17
N ASN A 55 -10.73 8.85 -7.38
CA ASN A 55 -10.07 7.66 -7.90
C ASN A 55 -8.86 7.26 -7.04
N ALA A 56 -8.02 8.23 -6.64
CA ALA A 56 -6.87 7.99 -5.77
C ALA A 56 -7.31 7.45 -4.40
N VAL A 57 -8.37 8.00 -3.81
CA VAL A 57 -8.94 7.50 -2.54
C VAL A 57 -9.42 6.06 -2.69
N ASN A 58 -10.15 5.76 -3.76
CA ASN A 58 -10.65 4.41 -4.04
C ASN A 58 -9.51 3.41 -4.23
N PHE A 59 -8.48 3.79 -4.98
CA PHE A 59 -7.28 2.98 -5.18
C PHE A 59 -6.57 2.69 -3.85
N LEU A 60 -6.33 3.69 -3.01
CA LEU A 60 -5.65 3.51 -1.72
C LEU A 60 -6.43 2.57 -0.78
N ARG A 61 -7.77 2.66 -0.77
CA ARG A 61 -8.64 1.76 -0.01
C ARG A 61 -8.56 0.33 -0.54
N ALA A 62 -8.68 0.16 -1.86
CA ALA A 62 -8.59 -1.14 -2.51
C ALA A 62 -7.22 -1.78 -2.25
N GLN A 63 -6.13 -1.02 -2.31
CA GLN A 63 -4.78 -1.51 -2.04
C GLN A 63 -4.63 -2.03 -0.60
N ARG A 64 -5.21 -1.32 0.38
CA ARG A 64 -5.21 -1.79 1.78
C ARG A 64 -5.99 -3.08 1.94
N GLN A 65 -7.18 -3.18 1.34
CA GLN A 65 -8.00 -4.39 1.39
C GLN A 65 -7.31 -5.57 0.68
N HIS A 66 -6.73 -5.33 -0.49
CA HIS A 66 -5.97 -6.31 -1.24
C HIS A 66 -4.83 -6.89 -0.41
N LYS A 67 -4.04 -6.02 0.25
CA LYS A 67 -2.98 -6.47 1.17
C LYS A 67 -3.54 -7.33 2.31
N ALA A 68 -4.61 -6.90 2.96
CA ALA A 68 -5.23 -7.66 4.05
C ALA A 68 -5.76 -9.04 3.58
N LEU A 69 -6.28 -9.13 2.36
CA LEU A 69 -6.73 -10.39 1.76
C LEU A 69 -5.55 -11.31 1.42
N LEU A 70 -4.46 -10.75 0.87
CA LEU A 70 -3.23 -11.51 0.61
C LEU A 70 -2.66 -12.10 1.90
N ASP A 71 -2.52 -11.29 2.95
CA ASP A 71 -1.99 -11.74 4.23
C ASP A 71 -2.85 -12.87 4.83
N ARG A 72 -4.18 -12.82 4.64
CA ARG A 72 -5.12 -13.81 5.18
C ARG A 72 -5.14 -15.13 4.40
N TYR A 73 -5.16 -15.05 3.07
CA TYR A 73 -5.41 -16.22 2.22
C TYR A 73 -4.14 -16.80 1.59
N ASN A 74 -3.09 -15.99 1.44
CA ASN A 74 -1.81 -16.41 0.89
C ASN A 74 -0.64 -15.83 1.69
N PRO A 75 -0.43 -16.22 2.95
CA PRO A 75 0.64 -15.66 3.78
C PRO A 75 2.07 -15.97 3.27
N LEU A 76 2.22 -16.88 2.30
CA LEU A 76 3.51 -17.24 1.70
C LEU A 76 3.82 -16.42 0.43
N PHE A 77 3.02 -15.38 0.13
CA PHE A 77 3.15 -14.60 -1.10
C PHE A 77 4.45 -13.81 -1.18
N ASP A 78 4.95 -13.34 -0.03
CA ASP A 78 6.17 -12.51 0.08
C ASP A 78 7.44 -13.33 0.29
N LEU A 79 7.31 -14.66 0.46
CA LEU A 79 8.45 -15.55 0.68
C LEU A 79 9.16 -15.88 -0.64
N THR A 80 10.49 -15.96 -0.56
CA THR A 80 11.32 -16.52 -1.62
C THR A 80 10.98 -17.99 -1.86
N ALA A 81 11.41 -18.53 -3.01
CA ALA A 81 11.14 -19.93 -3.36
C ALA A 81 11.66 -20.91 -2.28
N GLU A 82 12.85 -20.64 -1.73
CA GLU A 82 13.49 -21.47 -0.70
C GLU A 82 12.71 -21.43 0.63
N GLU A 83 12.37 -20.24 1.10
CA GLU A 83 11.56 -20.05 2.33
C GLU A 83 10.16 -20.67 2.19
N ARG A 84 9.59 -20.65 0.99
CA ARG A 84 8.30 -21.29 0.70
C ARG A 84 8.37 -22.81 0.80
N ILE A 85 9.45 -23.41 0.27
CA ILE A 85 9.65 -24.87 0.38
C ILE A 85 9.89 -25.24 1.85
N GLU A 86 10.68 -24.46 2.58
CA GLU A 86 10.92 -24.69 4.00
C GLU A 86 9.63 -24.57 4.83
N ALA A 87 8.84 -23.52 4.63
CA ALA A 87 7.54 -23.36 5.29
C ALA A 87 6.57 -24.51 4.98
N THR A 88 6.64 -25.07 3.77
CA THR A 88 5.85 -26.25 3.37
C THR A 88 6.37 -27.53 4.03
N ALA A 89 7.68 -27.72 4.15
CA ALA A 89 8.26 -28.85 4.89
C ALA A 89 7.85 -28.82 6.37
N ARG A 90 7.88 -27.65 7.01
CA ARG A 90 7.44 -27.50 8.41
C ARG A 90 5.97 -27.85 8.62
N ARG A 91 5.09 -27.64 7.63
CA ARG A 91 3.67 -28.02 7.72
C ARG A 91 3.45 -29.52 7.91
N VAL A 92 4.36 -30.36 7.45
CA VAL A 92 4.31 -31.82 7.59
C VAL A 92 5.24 -32.34 8.70
N GLY A 93 5.80 -31.45 9.53
CA GLY A 93 6.73 -31.82 10.60
C GLY A 93 8.13 -32.21 10.11
N LEU A 94 8.48 -31.88 8.86
CA LEU A 94 9.80 -32.13 8.28
C LEU A 94 10.64 -30.85 8.26
N ASN A 95 11.95 -30.99 8.42
CA ASN A 95 12.89 -29.90 8.19
C ASN A 95 13.44 -29.98 6.76
N MET A 96 13.68 -28.82 6.15
CA MET A 96 14.31 -28.74 4.82
C MET A 96 15.71 -29.41 4.88
N PRO A 97 16.06 -30.29 3.92
CA PRO A 97 17.41 -30.83 3.84
C PRO A 97 18.41 -29.69 3.57
N LYS A 98 19.59 -29.77 4.21
CA LYS A 98 20.69 -28.85 3.93
C LYS A 98 21.12 -29.08 2.49
N THR A 99 21.11 -28.03 1.68
CA THR A 99 21.73 -28.07 0.36
C THR A 99 23.21 -28.41 0.53
N PRO A 100 23.73 -29.43 -0.17
CA PRO A 100 25.15 -29.75 -0.08
C PRO A 100 25.97 -28.55 -0.55
N ASN A 101 26.93 -28.12 0.27
CA ASN A 101 27.89 -27.10 -0.13
C ASN A 101 28.60 -27.60 -1.38
N ARG A 102 28.38 -26.91 -2.51
CA ARG A 102 29.01 -27.21 -3.78
C ARG A 102 30.41 -26.56 -3.81
N GLU A 103 31.21 -26.87 -2.80
CA GLU A 103 32.61 -26.50 -2.70
C GLU A 103 33.39 -27.72 -2.19
N ALA A 104 33.73 -28.59 -3.15
CA ALA A 104 34.81 -29.57 -3.11
C ALA A 104 35.27 -29.82 -4.55
#